data_AF-A0A7S0C115-F1
#
_entry.id   AF-A0A7S0C115-F1
#
_cell.length_a   1.000
_cell.length_b   1.000
_cell.length_c   1.000
_cell.angle_alpha   90.00
_cell.angle_beta   90.00
_cell.angle_gamma   90.00
#
_symmetry.space_group_name_H-M   'P 1'
#
loop_
_entity.id
_entity.type
_entity.pdbx_description
1 polymer ?
#
loop_
_entity_poly.entity_id
_entity_poly.type
_entity_poly.pdbx_seq_one_letter_code
_entity_poly.pdbx_strand_id
1 'polypeptide(L)'
;MSAISTGTSLSTSEDTKTYLFEQCVPIPAYLLALAVGQIESREISPRCRVWAEPSVVTAAASEFDDMEVFLSAAEEITQLPYPWKRYDLLCLPPSFPYGGTENPCVTFVTPTLLVGDKSLVDVVAHEIAHSWTGNLVTNLTWEHFWLNEGNTMWLQRKIMCAVKKDPLLFDFDA
;
A
#
# COMPACT_ATOMS: atom_id res chain seq x y z
N MET A 1 4.64 -11.44 -2.41
CA MET A 1 5.46 -11.15 -1.21
C MET A 1 5.74 -9.66 -1.16
N SER A 2 6.10 -9.10 0.00
CA SER A 2 6.52 -7.69 0.16
C SER A 2 7.90 -7.38 -0.44
N ALA A 3 8.00 -7.56 -1.76
CA ALA A 3 9.23 -7.58 -2.53
C ALA A 3 8.92 -7.49 -4.04
N ILE A 4 9.93 -7.21 -4.86
CA ILE A 4 9.79 -7.19 -6.32
C ILE A 4 9.85 -8.62 -6.85
N SER A 5 8.92 -8.99 -7.74
CA SER A 5 8.99 -10.27 -8.46
C SER A 5 10.20 -10.29 -9.40
N THR A 6 11.05 -11.31 -9.29
CA THR A 6 12.23 -11.53 -10.15
C THR A 6 12.02 -12.65 -11.17
N GLY A 7 10.84 -13.27 -11.17
CA GLY A 7 10.45 -14.25 -12.15
C GLY A 7 9.59 -15.37 -11.57
N THR A 8 9.17 -16.25 -12.46
CA THR A 8 8.42 -17.46 -12.12
C THR A 8 9.10 -18.63 -12.82
N SER A 9 9.38 -19.70 -12.08
CA SER A 9 9.81 -20.97 -12.67
C SER A 9 8.71 -22.01 -12.50
N LEU A 10 8.40 -22.71 -13.60
CA LEU A 10 7.54 -23.87 -13.59
C LEU A 10 8.43 -25.08 -13.28
N SER A 11 8.14 -25.79 -12.18
CA SER A 11 8.76 -27.10 -12.00
C SER A 11 8.15 -28.04 -13.04
N THR A 12 8.99 -28.75 -13.79
CA THR A 12 8.54 -29.68 -14.83
C THR A 12 8.00 -31.01 -14.28
N SER A 13 7.91 -31.17 -12.95
CA SER A 13 7.64 -32.48 -12.34
C SER A 13 6.45 -32.57 -11.38
N GLU A 14 5.70 -31.51 -11.06
CA GLU A 14 4.50 -31.62 -10.18
C GLU A 14 3.68 -30.32 -10.22
N ASP A 15 2.41 -30.35 -9.79
CA ASP A 15 1.37 -29.29 -9.73
C ASP A 15 1.74 -27.99 -8.98
N THR A 16 3.02 -27.67 -8.85
CA THR A 16 3.56 -26.54 -8.10
C THR A 16 4.17 -25.50 -9.03
N LYS A 17 3.96 -24.22 -8.70
CA LYS A 17 4.62 -23.07 -9.34
C LYS A 17 5.53 -22.40 -8.33
N THR A 18 6.75 -22.07 -8.76
CA THR A 18 7.70 -21.33 -7.92
C THR A 18 7.75 -19.88 -8.37
N TYR A 19 7.52 -18.96 -7.43
CA TYR A 19 7.61 -17.52 -7.64
C TYR A 19 8.81 -16.99 -6.86
N LEU A 20 9.67 -16.22 -7.54
CA LEU A 20 10.87 -15.64 -6.97
C LEU A 20 10.66 -14.16 -6.72
N PHE A 21 11.14 -13.70 -5.56
CA PHE A 21 11.02 -12.31 -5.13
C PHE A 21 12.33 -11.83 -4.52
N GLU A 22 12.61 -10.54 -4.68
CA GLU A 22 13.79 -9.89 -4.12
C GLU A 22 13.40 -8.56 -3.46
N GLN A 23 13.79 -8.40 -2.19
CA GLN A 23 13.66 -7.15 -1.44
C GLN A 23 15.05 -6.55 -1.23
N CYS A 24 15.42 -5.58 -2.07
CA CYS A 24 16.76 -4.98 -2.04
C CYS A 24 16.89 -3.87 -0.98
N VAL A 25 15.77 -3.33 -0.49
CA VAL A 25 15.77 -2.32 0.57
C VAL A 25 15.69 -3.05 1.91
N PRO A 26 16.59 -2.81 2.87
CA PRO A 26 16.51 -3.43 4.19
C PRO A 26 15.19 -3.10 4.88
N ILE A 27 14.52 -4.12 5.43
CA ILE A 27 13.24 -3.96 6.13
C ILE A 27 13.28 -4.66 7.51
N PRO A 28 12.59 -4.12 8.52
CA PRO A 28 12.32 -4.86 9.76
C PRO A 28 11.44 -6.09 9.47
N ALA A 29 11.58 -7.13 10.29
CA ALA A 29 10.94 -8.43 10.06
C ALA A 29 9.40 -8.37 10.01
N TYR A 30 8.77 -7.41 10.71
CA TYR A 30 7.31 -7.28 10.76
C TYR A 30 6.70 -6.88 9.40
N LEU A 31 7.51 -6.34 8.48
CA LEU A 31 7.07 -5.95 7.13
C LEU A 31 7.10 -7.10 6.12
N LEU A 32 7.62 -8.28 6.50
CA LEU A 32 7.58 -9.46 5.67
C LEU A 32 6.12 -9.94 5.51
N ALA A 33 5.67 -10.05 4.26
CA ALA A 33 4.32 -10.49 3.93
C ALA A 33 4.31 -11.50 2.79
N LEU A 34 3.32 -12.40 2.85
CA LEU A 34 3.06 -13.44 1.85
C LEU A 34 1.55 -13.59 1.69
N ALA A 35 1.10 -13.61 0.44
CA ALA A 35 -0.26 -13.98 0.07
C ALA A 35 -0.19 -15.01 -1.07
N VAL A 36 -1.00 -16.05 -0.96
CA VAL A 36 -1.13 -17.12 -1.96
C VAL A 36 -2.61 -17.42 -2.11
N GLY A 37 -3.12 -17.40 -3.33
CA GLY A 37 -4.52 -17.64 -3.64
C GLY A 37 -4.80 -17.47 -5.11
N GLN A 38 -6.08 -17.58 -5.49
CA GLN A 38 -6.54 -17.24 -6.83
C GLN A 38 -6.68 -15.72 -6.93
N ILE A 39 -5.61 -15.05 -7.32
CA ILE A 39 -5.53 -13.59 -7.42
C ILE A 39 -5.32 -13.14 -8.86
N GLU A 40 -6.05 -12.11 -9.25
CA GLU A 40 -5.88 -11.38 -10.50
C GLU A 40 -5.35 -9.98 -10.22
N SER A 41 -4.82 -9.33 -11.26
CA SER A 41 -4.37 -7.95 -11.17
C SER A 41 -4.96 -7.04 -12.23
N ARG A 42 -4.96 -5.74 -11.94
CA ARG A 42 -5.19 -4.65 -12.89
C ARG A 42 -4.12 -3.57 -12.66
N GLU A 43 -3.43 -3.17 -13.72
CA GLU A 43 -2.49 -2.04 -13.66
C GLU A 43 -3.29 -0.73 -13.56
N ILE A 44 -2.87 0.15 -12.65
CA ILE A 44 -3.48 1.47 -12.41
C ILE A 44 -2.60 2.57 -13.02
N SER A 45 -1.28 2.47 -12.82
CA SER A 45 -0.28 3.39 -13.35
C SER A 45 0.98 2.60 -13.72
N PRO A 46 2.02 3.22 -14.32
CA PRO A 46 3.29 2.55 -14.60
C PRO A 46 3.97 1.89 -13.39
N ARG A 47 3.62 2.32 -12.16
CA ARG A 47 4.21 1.79 -10.91
C ARG A 47 3.17 1.35 -9.88
N CYS A 48 1.87 1.39 -10.21
CA CYS A 48 0.80 1.03 -9.30
C CYS A 48 -0.09 -0.06 -9.89
N ARG A 49 -0.38 -1.09 -9.10
CA ARG A 49 -1.24 -2.22 -9.50
C ARG A 49 -2.12 -2.66 -8.34
N VAL A 50 -3.37 -2.98 -8.65
CA VAL A 50 -4.28 -3.63 -7.72
C VAL A 50 -4.29 -5.13 -7.97
N TRP A 51 -4.26 -5.90 -6.90
CA TRP A 51 -4.49 -7.34 -6.85
C TRP A 51 -5.74 -7.63 -6.02
N ALA A 52 -6.53 -8.62 -6.42
CA ALA A 52 -7.62 -9.14 -5.61
C ALA A 52 -8.11 -10.49 -6.15
N GLU A 53 -9.10 -11.09 -5.50
CA GLU A 53 -9.87 -12.19 -6.09
C GLU A 53 -10.60 -11.73 -7.38
N PRO A 54 -10.81 -12.64 -8.37
CA PRO A 54 -11.46 -12.30 -9.63
C PRO A 54 -12.82 -11.61 -9.49
N SER A 55 -13.56 -11.95 -8.43
CA SER A 55 -14.88 -11.41 -8.13
C SER A 55 -14.89 -9.91 -7.79
N VAL A 56 -13.77 -9.37 -7.28
CA VAL A 56 -13.70 -7.99 -6.77
C VAL A 56 -12.58 -7.14 -7.40
N VAL A 57 -11.67 -7.73 -8.18
CA VAL A 57 -10.49 -7.01 -8.73
C VAL A 57 -10.87 -5.79 -9.57
N THR A 58 -11.97 -5.84 -10.33
CA THR A 58 -12.44 -4.69 -11.12
C THR A 58 -12.98 -3.56 -10.23
N ALA A 59 -13.72 -3.91 -9.17
CA ALA A 59 -14.21 -2.92 -8.21
C ALA A 59 -13.05 -2.28 -7.44
N ALA A 60 -12.10 -3.10 -6.97
CA ALA A 60 -10.90 -2.62 -6.30
C ALA A 60 -10.05 -1.72 -7.20
N ALA A 61 -9.90 -2.06 -8.49
CA ALA A 61 -9.19 -1.20 -9.43
C ALA A 61 -9.87 0.15 -9.63
N SER A 62 -11.20 0.19 -9.65
CA SER A 62 -11.97 1.44 -9.75
C SER A 62 -11.97 2.26 -8.47
N GLU A 63 -11.94 1.61 -7.30
CA GLU A 63 -11.91 2.29 -6.00
C GLU A 63 -10.55 2.97 -5.76
N PHE A 64 -9.47 2.32 -6.18
CA PHE A 64 -8.09 2.72 -5.85
C PHE A 64 -7.29 3.26 -7.04
N ASP A 65 -7.93 3.75 -8.09
CA ASP A 65 -7.24 4.32 -9.25
C ASP A 65 -6.47 5.63 -8.94
N ASP A 66 -6.75 6.27 -7.80
CA ASP A 66 -6.09 7.48 -7.31
C ASP A 66 -4.71 7.24 -6.66
N MET A 67 -4.26 5.98 -6.55
CA MET A 67 -2.98 5.63 -5.90
C MET A 67 -1.77 6.42 -6.41
N GLU A 68 -1.64 6.62 -7.73
CA GLU A 68 -0.53 7.38 -8.32
C GLU A 68 -0.56 8.86 -7.91
N VAL A 69 -1.76 9.43 -7.75
CA VAL A 69 -1.95 10.81 -7.32
C VAL A 69 -1.50 10.96 -5.87
N PHE A 70 -1.85 10.00 -5.01
CA PHE A 70 -1.42 9.98 -3.60
C PHE A 70 0.11 9.84 -3.47
N LEU A 71 0.72 8.93 -4.25
CA LEU A 71 2.17 8.76 -4.28
C LEU A 71 2.89 10.03 -4.74
N SER A 72 2.42 10.64 -5.82
CA SER A 72 3.02 11.87 -6.36
C SER A 72 2.94 13.02 -5.35
N ALA A 73 1.80 13.18 -4.67
CA ALA A 73 1.64 14.15 -3.60
C ALA A 73 2.58 13.86 -2.42
N ALA A 74 2.74 12.59 -2.03
CA ALA A 74 3.67 12.20 -0.96
C ALA A 74 5.12 12.51 -1.32
N GLU A 75 5.56 12.23 -2.55
CA GLU A 75 6.89 12.57 -3.05
C GLU A 75 7.11 14.10 -3.05
N GLU A 76 6.11 14.88 -3.46
CA GLU A 76 6.17 16.34 -3.42
C GLU A 76 6.23 16.88 -1.98
N ILE A 77 5.45 16.35 -1.05
CA ILE A 77 5.46 16.81 0.35
C ILE A 77 6.76 16.45 1.05
N THR A 78 7.24 15.23 0.86
CA THR A 78 8.46 14.74 1.51
C THR A 78 9.73 15.26 0.83
N GLN A 79 9.63 15.76 -0.41
CA GLN A 79 10.76 16.11 -1.27
C GLN A 79 11.72 14.93 -1.47
N LEU A 80 11.19 13.71 -1.42
CA LEU A 80 11.94 12.46 -1.56
C LEU A 80 11.24 11.54 -2.55
N PRO A 81 11.99 10.88 -3.47
CA PRO A 81 11.39 9.92 -4.38
C PRO A 81 10.89 8.68 -3.62
N TYR A 82 9.88 8.02 -4.17
CA TYR A 82 9.38 6.75 -3.68
C TYR A 82 10.46 5.66 -3.76
N PRO A 83 10.88 5.05 -2.64
CA PRO A 83 12.10 4.24 -2.60
C PRO A 83 11.89 2.76 -3.02
N TRP A 84 10.64 2.28 -3.11
CA TRP A 84 10.32 0.84 -3.24
C TRP A 84 10.07 0.36 -4.67
N LYS A 85 10.41 1.18 -5.67
CA LYS A 85 10.23 0.95 -7.13
C LYS A 85 8.77 0.91 -7.61
N ARG A 86 7.92 0.10 -6.98
CA ARG A 86 6.48 -0.03 -7.29
C ARG A 86 5.63 -0.06 -6.03
N TYR A 87 4.39 0.36 -6.14
CA TYR A 87 3.38 0.32 -5.09
C TYR A 87 2.20 -0.53 -5.56
N ASP A 88 2.18 -1.81 -5.19
CA ASP A 88 0.99 -2.62 -5.41
C ASP A 88 0.06 -2.55 -4.19
N LEU A 89 -1.21 -2.81 -4.42
CA LEU A 89 -2.22 -2.94 -3.38
C LEU A 89 -2.94 -4.28 -3.56
N LEU A 90 -3.03 -5.08 -2.52
CA LEU A 90 -3.78 -6.34 -2.49
C LEU A 90 -5.02 -6.18 -1.60
N CYS A 91 -6.19 -6.22 -2.23
CA CYS A 91 -7.46 -6.32 -1.51
C CYS A 91 -7.66 -7.76 -1.04
N LEU A 92 -7.61 -7.97 0.27
CA LEU A 92 -7.71 -9.29 0.90
C LEU A 92 -9.17 -9.76 1.08
N PRO A 93 -9.39 -11.02 1.48
CA PRO A 93 -10.70 -11.49 1.90
C PRO A 93 -11.23 -10.75 3.16
N PRO A 94 -12.55 -10.80 3.44
CA PRO A 94 -13.16 -10.10 4.56
C PRO A 94 -12.67 -10.49 5.96
N SER A 95 -11.90 -11.58 6.08
CA SER A 95 -11.30 -12.01 7.35
C SER A 95 -10.04 -11.25 7.74
N PHE A 96 -9.55 -10.33 6.90
CA PHE A 96 -8.39 -9.50 7.23
C PHE A 96 -8.69 -8.59 8.44
N PRO A 97 -7.84 -8.59 9.49
CA PRO A 97 -8.20 -7.98 10.78
C PRO A 97 -7.93 -6.46 10.86
N TYR A 98 -7.35 -5.85 9.84
CA TYR A 98 -6.95 -4.43 9.84
C TYR A 98 -7.58 -3.65 8.68
N GLY A 99 -7.52 -2.31 8.73
CA GLY A 99 -7.88 -1.45 7.60
C GLY A 99 -6.87 -1.57 6.45
N GLY A 100 -5.58 -1.46 6.78
CA GLY A 100 -4.47 -1.70 5.87
C GLY A 100 -3.23 -2.17 6.64
N THR A 101 -2.24 -2.68 5.90
CA THR A 101 -0.87 -2.91 6.38
C THR A 101 0.15 -2.53 5.32
N GLU A 102 1.19 -1.82 5.73
CA GLU A 102 2.12 -1.06 4.90
C GLU A 102 3.23 -1.90 4.25
N ASN A 103 2.94 -3.17 3.96
CA ASN A 103 3.94 -4.13 3.51
C ASN A 103 4.64 -3.63 2.22
N PRO A 104 5.97 -3.43 2.22
CA PRO A 104 6.67 -2.79 1.11
C PRO A 104 6.43 -3.48 -0.23
N CYS A 105 6.31 -2.68 -1.29
CA CYS A 105 5.96 -3.11 -2.64
C CYS A 105 4.54 -3.67 -2.83
N VAL A 106 3.83 -4.11 -1.77
CA VAL A 106 2.44 -4.60 -1.86
C VAL A 106 1.69 -4.37 -0.54
N THR A 107 1.02 -3.24 -0.42
CA THR A 107 0.14 -2.92 0.71
C THR A 107 -1.04 -3.87 0.73
N PHE A 108 -1.42 -4.38 1.91
CA PHE A 108 -2.65 -5.17 2.04
C PHE A 108 -3.77 -4.30 2.59
N VAL A 109 -5.00 -4.46 2.07
CA VAL A 109 -6.17 -3.71 2.55
C VAL A 109 -7.39 -4.61 2.72
N THR A 110 -8.30 -4.18 3.59
CA THR A 110 -9.61 -4.81 3.79
C THR A 110 -10.56 -4.52 2.61
N PRO A 111 -11.44 -5.47 2.24
CA PRO A 111 -12.46 -5.23 1.22
C PRO A 111 -13.57 -4.29 1.74
N THR A 112 -13.61 -3.95 3.03
CA THR A 112 -14.56 -2.96 3.56
C THR A 112 -14.29 -1.54 3.05
N LEU A 113 -13.15 -1.30 2.40
CA LEU A 113 -12.86 -0.03 1.72
C LEU A 113 -13.55 0.09 0.35
N LEU A 114 -14.11 -0.99 -0.20
CA LEU A 114 -14.78 -1.02 -1.50
C LEU A 114 -16.21 -0.48 -1.39
N VAL A 115 -16.34 0.83 -1.16
CA VAL A 115 -17.62 1.51 -0.91
C VAL A 115 -18.24 2.13 -2.17
N GLY A 116 -17.49 2.21 -3.28
CA GLY A 116 -17.96 2.64 -4.59
C GLY A 116 -17.95 4.15 -4.83
N ASP A 117 -17.66 4.95 -3.80
CA ASP A 117 -17.62 6.41 -3.87
C ASP A 117 -16.27 7.01 -3.45
N LYS A 118 -15.28 6.16 -3.15
CA LYS A 118 -13.94 6.53 -2.71
C LYS A 118 -13.90 7.33 -1.41
N SER A 119 -14.94 7.25 -0.57
CA SER A 119 -14.96 7.99 0.70
C SER A 119 -13.96 7.45 1.73
N LEU A 120 -13.48 6.21 1.58
CA LEU A 120 -12.55 5.53 2.50
C LEU A 120 -11.13 5.32 1.94
N VAL A 121 -10.79 5.96 0.81
CA VAL A 121 -9.47 5.79 0.17
C VAL A 121 -8.34 6.51 0.89
N ASP A 122 -8.65 7.31 1.91
CA ASP A 122 -7.67 7.95 2.78
C ASP A 122 -6.83 6.92 3.55
N VAL A 123 -7.36 5.70 3.78
CA VAL A 123 -6.60 4.55 4.27
C VAL A 123 -5.46 4.22 3.30
N VAL A 124 -5.68 4.25 1.98
CA VAL A 124 -4.61 4.00 1.00
C VAL A 124 -3.54 5.09 1.06
N ALA A 125 -3.94 6.35 1.28
CA ALA A 125 -2.98 7.43 1.49
C ALA A 125 -2.16 7.25 2.78
N HIS A 126 -2.75 6.66 3.83
CA HIS A 126 -2.06 6.30 5.07
C HIS A 126 -0.97 5.24 4.82
N GLU A 127 -1.34 4.14 4.15
CA GLU A 127 -0.37 3.08 3.82
C GLU A 127 0.74 3.57 2.87
N ILE A 128 0.41 4.48 1.95
CA ILE A 128 1.42 5.16 1.12
C ILE A 128 2.39 5.96 1.99
N ALA A 129 1.89 6.75 2.96
CA ALA A 129 2.72 7.57 3.83
C ALA A 129 3.73 6.74 4.64
N HIS A 130 3.34 5.53 5.08
CA HIS A 130 4.25 4.61 5.76
C HIS A 130 5.51 4.24 4.96
N SER A 131 5.46 4.38 3.63
CA SER A 131 6.61 4.17 2.76
C SER A 131 7.81 5.04 3.13
N TRP A 132 7.59 6.18 3.80
CA TRP A 132 8.63 7.01 4.42
C TRP A 132 8.63 6.88 5.95
N THR A 133 7.47 6.99 6.59
CA THR A 133 7.33 7.03 8.05
C THR A 133 6.89 5.67 8.60
N GLY A 134 7.86 4.83 8.94
CA GLY A 134 7.65 3.45 9.35
C GLY A 134 8.54 2.50 8.57
N ASN A 135 8.46 2.52 7.23
CA ASN A 135 9.21 1.59 6.40
C ASN A 135 10.67 2.03 6.17
N LEU A 136 10.90 3.33 5.90
CA LEU A 136 12.26 3.88 5.79
C LEU A 136 12.81 4.30 7.15
N VAL A 137 12.00 5.02 7.94
CA VAL A 137 12.33 5.40 9.31
C VAL A 137 11.44 4.61 10.26
N THR A 138 11.97 3.52 10.79
CA THR A 138 11.25 2.58 11.66
C THR A 138 11.52 2.89 13.14
N ASN A 139 10.50 2.83 13.98
CA ASN A 139 10.65 2.75 15.42
C ASN A 139 11.59 1.59 15.84
N LEU A 140 12.51 1.87 16.77
CA LEU A 140 13.45 0.85 17.24
C LEU A 140 12.77 -0.24 18.09
N THR A 141 11.78 0.16 18.89
CA THR A 141 10.97 -0.73 19.74
C THR A 141 9.50 -0.33 19.65
N TRP A 142 8.60 -1.24 20.01
CA TRP A 142 7.15 -1.00 19.98
C TRP A 142 6.68 0.07 20.98
N GLU A 143 7.45 0.39 22.00
CA GLU A 143 7.17 1.51 22.91
C GLU A 143 7.19 2.86 22.17
N HIS A 144 7.92 2.93 21.05
CA HIS A 144 8.01 4.09 20.18
C HIS A 144 7.13 3.98 18.92
N PHE A 145 6.12 3.11 18.91
CA PHE A 145 5.23 2.92 17.76
C PHE A 145 4.56 4.21 17.28
N TRP A 146 4.33 5.17 18.20
CA TRP A 146 3.83 6.50 17.88
C TRP A 146 4.71 7.26 16.86
N LEU A 147 6.01 6.96 16.76
CA LEU A 147 6.89 7.55 15.75
C LEU A 147 6.48 7.13 14.34
N ASN A 148 6.00 5.90 14.16
CA ASN A 148 5.48 5.45 12.87
C ASN A 148 4.12 6.12 12.65
N GLU A 149 3.13 5.77 13.47
CA GLU A 149 1.73 6.16 13.27
C GLU A 149 1.51 7.66 13.31
N GLY A 150 2.14 8.38 14.23
CA GLY A 150 1.95 9.83 14.38
C GLY A 150 2.44 10.59 13.16
N ASN A 151 3.61 10.22 12.63
CA ASN A 151 4.15 10.86 11.42
C ASN A 151 3.42 10.40 10.16
N THR A 152 2.99 9.14 10.09
CA THR A 152 2.15 8.64 9.00
C THR A 152 0.81 9.35 8.94
N MET A 153 0.11 9.49 10.07
CA MET A 153 -1.15 10.24 10.16
C MET A 153 -0.98 11.70 9.74
N TRP A 154 0.14 12.33 10.14
CA TRP A 154 0.45 13.70 9.70
C TRP A 154 0.65 13.77 8.18
N LEU A 155 1.44 12.87 7.60
CA LEU A 155 1.72 12.85 6.17
C LEU A 155 0.48 12.48 5.34
N GLN A 156 -0.31 11.49 5.78
CA GLN A 156 -1.62 11.14 5.21
C GLN A 156 -2.50 12.37 5.07
N ARG A 157 -2.68 13.14 6.16
CA ARG A 157 -3.52 14.35 6.14
C ARG A 157 -2.97 15.40 5.17
N LYS A 158 -1.65 15.57 5.10
CA LYS A 158 -1.02 16.48 4.12
C LYS A 158 -1.27 16.03 2.67
N ILE A 159 -1.16 14.73 2.39
CA ILE A 159 -1.49 14.16 1.07
C ILE A 159 -2.95 14.47 0.74
N MET A 160 -3.87 14.19 1.65
CA MET A 160 -5.31 14.40 1.42
C MET A 160 -5.66 15.88 1.23
N CYS A 161 -5.07 16.80 2.01
CA CYS A 161 -5.20 18.25 1.77
C CYS A 161 -4.71 18.65 0.36
N ALA A 162 -3.56 18.15 -0.07
CA ALA A 162 -2.98 18.47 -1.38
C ALA A 162 -3.88 17.95 -2.52
N VAL A 163 -4.37 16.71 -2.40
CA VAL A 163 -5.20 16.06 -3.43
C VAL A 163 -6.58 16.71 -3.53
N LYS A 164 -7.22 17.00 -2.40
CA LYS A 164 -8.51 17.70 -2.36
C LYS A 164 -8.37 19.21 -2.66
N LYS A 165 -7.15 19.73 -2.70
CA LYS A 165 -6.82 21.16 -2.86
C LYS A 165 -7.49 22.02 -1.78
N ASP A 166 -7.55 21.48 -0.57
CA ASP A 166 -8.13 22.12 0.60
C ASP A 166 -7.13 22.07 1.77
N PRO A 167 -6.42 23.17 2.05
CA PRO A 167 -5.45 23.22 3.13
C PRO A 167 -6.09 23.17 4.53
N LEU A 168 -7.41 23.40 4.63
CA LEU A 168 -8.16 23.40 5.89
C LEU A 168 -9.00 22.13 6.08
N LEU A 169 -8.85 21.13 5.20
CA LEU A 169 -9.63 19.89 5.24
C LEU A 169 -9.63 19.18 6.61
N PHE A 170 -8.54 19.32 7.36
CA PHE A 170 -8.39 18.77 8.72
C PHE A 170 -8.10 19.85 9.77
N ASP A 171 -8.43 21.10 9.46
CA ASP A 171 -8.44 22.18 10.44
C ASP A 171 -9.78 22.14 11.18
N PHE A 172 -9.74 21.75 12.45
CA PHE A 172 -10.94 21.64 13.29
C PHE A 172 -11.35 22.99 13.91
N ASP A 173 -10.51 24.01 13.76
CA ASP A 173 -10.73 25.37 14.27
C ASP A 173 -11.22 26.34 13.18
N ALA A 174 -11.33 25.86 11.93
CA ALA A 174 -11.73 26.65 10.75
C ALA A 174 -13.23 27.00 10.68
#